data_AF-A0A183GU09-F1
#
_entry.id   AF-A0A183GU09-F1
#
_cell.length_a   1.000
_cell.length_b   1.000
_cell.length_c   1.000
_cell.angle_alpha   90.00
_cell.angle_beta   90.00
_cell.angle_gamma   90.00
#
_symmetry.space_group_name_H-M   'P 1'
#
loop_
_entity.id
_entity.type
_entity.pdbx_description
1 polymer ?
#
loop_
_entity_poly.entity_id
_entity_poly.type
_entity_poly.pdbx_seq_one_letter_code
_entity_poly.pdbx_strand_id
1 'polypeptide(L)'
;MLAFIDLHGIGYLHRDVKPGNYTVGRPELQELRKVYILDFGMCRKFTNDQRELCRKDDVETWIYQTVELTVGRVPWREVQDMNQVGEYKKRCRYPPGLYELFAPPCPPEFQEILKLVDSYKYYDQPNYQQIYSLLRRALQNCGQPEFPYDWER
;
A
#
# COMPACT_ATOMS: atom_id res chain seq x y z
N MET A 1 6.97 1.16 -2.06
CA MET A 1 7.25 1.52 -0.66
C MET A 1 8.44 2.48 -0.54
N LEU A 2 9.67 2.16 -0.98
CA LEU A 2 10.82 3.09 -0.92
C LEU A 2 10.51 4.49 -1.45
N ALA A 3 9.90 4.59 -2.63
CA ALA A 3 9.57 5.89 -3.22
C ALA A 3 8.54 6.71 -2.38
N PHE A 4 7.65 6.07 -1.61
CA PHE A 4 6.80 6.79 -0.64
C PHE A 4 7.60 7.28 0.55
N ILE A 5 8.58 6.52 1.00
CA ILE A 5 9.49 6.94 2.08
C ILE A 5 10.26 8.17 1.66
N ASP A 6 10.82 8.16 0.44
CA ASP A 6 11.57 9.29 -0.10
C ASP A 6 10.67 10.52 -0.25
N LEU A 7 9.46 10.36 -0.81
CA LEU A 7 8.48 11.44 -0.95
C LEU A 7 8.06 12.01 0.41
N HIS A 8 7.81 11.15 1.40
CA HIS A 8 7.48 11.59 2.74
C HIS A 8 8.68 12.24 3.45
N GLY A 9 9.89 11.77 3.17
CA GLY A 9 11.14 12.32 3.70
C GLY A 9 11.38 13.76 3.25
N ILE A 10 10.94 14.12 2.05
CA ILE A 10 10.98 15.49 1.53
C ILE A 10 9.75 16.35 1.89
N GLY A 11 8.81 15.80 2.68
CA GLY A 11 7.72 16.58 3.25
C GLY A 11 6.38 16.53 2.49
N TYR A 12 6.20 15.58 1.57
CA TYR A 12 5.01 15.51 0.70
C TYR A 12 4.23 14.20 0.90
N LEU A 13 2.93 14.26 0.60
CA LEU A 13 2.02 13.12 0.45
C LEU A 13 1.70 12.92 -1.02
N HIS A 14 1.50 11.68 -1.45
CA HIS A 14 1.13 11.39 -2.84
C HIS A 14 -0.36 11.66 -3.10
N ARG A 15 -1.24 11.19 -2.20
CA ARG A 15 -2.71 11.33 -2.25
C ARG A 15 -3.45 10.67 -3.41
N ASP A 16 -2.75 10.24 -4.46
CA ASP A 16 -3.32 9.49 -5.59
C ASP A 16 -2.54 8.20 -5.84
N VAL A 17 -2.43 7.37 -4.81
CA VAL A 17 -1.76 6.08 -4.92
C VAL A 17 -2.68 5.15 -5.73
N LYS A 18 -2.25 4.67 -6.91
CA LYS A 18 -2.99 3.69 -7.74
C LYS A 18 -2.04 2.95 -8.70
N PRO A 19 -2.39 1.74 -9.20
CA PRO A 19 -1.51 0.97 -10.10
C PRO A 19 -1.04 1.73 -11.34
N GLY A 20 -1.90 2.58 -11.92
CA GLY A 20 -1.56 3.40 -13.09
C GLY A 20 -0.50 4.49 -12.84
N ASN A 21 -0.18 4.79 -11.57
CA ASN A 21 0.85 5.76 -11.18
C ASN A 21 2.19 5.09 -10.87
N TYR A 22 2.37 3.82 -11.26
CA TYR A 22 3.67 3.15 -11.20
C TYR A 22 4.11 2.68 -12.58
N THR A 23 5.42 2.59 -12.78
CA THR A 23 6.00 1.97 -13.96
C THR A 23 7.27 1.22 -13.63
N VAL A 24 7.57 0.18 -14.41
CA VAL A 24 8.82 -0.58 -14.31
C VAL A 24 9.91 0.16 -15.09
N GLY A 25 11.13 0.12 -14.57
CA GLY A 25 12.28 0.69 -15.23
C GLY A 25 12.60 0.03 -16.58
N ARG A 26 13.34 0.75 -17.40
CA ARG A 26 13.60 0.35 -18.78
C ARG A 26 14.62 -0.81 -18.87
N PRO A 27 14.37 -1.83 -19.72
CA PRO A 27 15.31 -2.93 -19.93
C PRO A 27 16.68 -2.45 -20.40
N GLU A 28 16.72 -1.45 -21.28
CA GLU A 28 17.97 -0.92 -21.87
C GLU A 28 18.89 -0.29 -20.82
N LEU A 29 18.34 0.10 -19.67
CA LEU A 29 19.07 0.66 -18.54
C LEU A 29 19.36 -0.35 -17.42
N GLN A 30 19.00 -1.63 -17.62
CA GLN A 30 19.08 -2.67 -16.58
C GLN A 30 18.23 -2.34 -15.34
N GLU A 31 17.05 -1.73 -15.55
CA GLU A 31 16.18 -1.26 -14.47
C GLU A 31 14.87 -2.05 -14.32
N LEU A 32 14.79 -3.25 -14.90
CA LEU A 32 13.59 -4.11 -14.81
C LEU A 32 13.15 -4.45 -13.38
N ARG A 33 14.03 -4.23 -12.39
CA ARG A 33 13.75 -4.44 -10.97
C ARG A 33 13.51 -3.15 -10.19
N LYS A 34 13.51 -1.99 -10.86
CA LYS A 34 13.17 -0.70 -10.27
C LYS A 34 11.72 -0.36 -10.62
N VAL A 35 10.95 0.04 -9.61
CA VAL A 35 9.60 0.58 -9.78
C VAL A 35 9.64 2.07 -9.51
N TYR A 36 9.14 2.86 -10.45
CA TYR A 36 9.05 4.32 -10.38
C TYR A 36 7.62 4.74 -10.02
N ILE A 37 7.50 5.80 -9.22
CA ILE A 37 6.23 6.51 -8.99
C ILE A 37 6.10 7.64 -10.02
N LEU A 38 4.93 7.76 -10.62
CA LEU A 38 4.55 8.77 -11.61
C LEU A 38 3.42 9.64 -11.06
N ASP A 39 3.12 10.72 -11.78
CA ASP A 39 1.99 11.62 -11.53
C ASP A 39 1.92 12.23 -10.12
N PHE A 40 2.72 13.26 -9.92
CA PHE A 40 2.74 14.06 -8.68
C PHE A 40 1.70 15.19 -8.67
N GLY A 41 0.73 15.21 -9.61
CA GLY A 41 -0.25 16.31 -9.74
C GLY A 41 -1.15 16.50 -8.52
N MET A 42 -1.39 15.42 -7.78
CA MET A 42 -2.19 15.42 -6.55
C MET A 42 -1.35 15.56 -5.27
N CYS A 43 -0.02 15.63 -5.40
CA CYS A 43 0.86 15.72 -4.26
C CYS A 43 0.64 17.02 -3.48
N ARG A 44 0.70 16.92 -2.15
CA ARG A 44 0.58 18.07 -1.25
C ARG A 44 1.64 17.99 -0.16
N LYS A 45 2.17 19.15 0.22
CA LYS A 45 3.06 19.25 1.39
C LYS A 45 2.26 18.92 2.65
N PHE A 46 2.90 18.31 3.65
CA PHE A 46 2.27 18.11 4.95
C PHE A 46 1.72 19.43 5.49
N THR A 47 0.51 19.37 6.03
CA THR A 47 -0.10 20.48 6.76
C THR A 47 -0.33 20.05 8.20
N ASN A 48 -0.53 21.02 9.09
CA ASN A 48 -0.91 20.76 10.48
C ASN A 48 -2.43 20.62 10.64
N ASP A 49 -3.19 20.54 9.55
CA ASP A 49 -4.63 20.38 9.60
C ASP A 49 -4.97 18.89 9.67
N GLN A 50 -5.39 18.44 10.86
CA GLN A 50 -5.79 17.05 11.11
C GLN A 50 -6.98 16.58 10.26
N ARG A 51 -7.63 17.48 9.51
CA ARG A 51 -8.69 17.16 8.54
C ARG A 51 -8.16 16.70 7.17
N GLU A 52 -6.88 16.90 6.89
CA GLU A 52 -6.25 16.48 5.62
C GLU A 52 -5.72 15.03 5.68
N LEU A 53 -5.37 14.46 4.53
CA LEU A 53 -4.67 13.17 4.48
C LEU A 53 -3.29 13.27 5.14
N CYS A 54 -2.78 12.15 5.63
CA CYS A 54 -1.48 12.03 6.28
C CYS A 54 -0.71 10.77 5.82
N ARG A 55 0.51 10.58 6.32
CA ARG A 55 1.43 9.53 5.84
C ARG A 55 0.85 8.12 5.98
N LYS A 56 0.03 7.88 7.00
CA LYS A 56 -0.59 6.57 7.21
C LYS A 56 -1.65 6.27 6.14
N ASP A 57 -2.32 7.29 5.59
CA ASP A 57 -3.35 7.12 4.57
C ASP A 57 -2.74 6.67 3.23
N ASP A 58 -1.54 7.16 2.89
CA ASP A 58 -0.77 6.67 1.74
C ASP A 58 -0.34 5.19 1.96
N VAL A 59 0.09 4.82 3.17
CA VAL A 59 0.45 3.42 3.50
C VAL A 59 -0.78 2.50 3.51
N GLU A 60 -1.92 2.98 4.02
CA GLU A 60 -3.19 2.27 4.00
C GLU A 60 -3.65 2.00 2.56
N THR A 61 -3.56 3.01 1.70
CA THR A 61 -3.93 2.86 0.28
C THR A 61 -2.98 1.89 -0.43
N TRP A 62 -1.69 1.93 -0.10
CA TRP A 62 -0.70 1.01 -0.64
C TRP A 62 -0.96 -0.46 -0.23
N ILE A 63 -1.37 -0.75 1.02
CA ILE A 63 -1.70 -2.13 1.39
C ILE A 63 -2.94 -2.64 0.65
N TYR A 64 -3.93 -1.78 0.38
CA TYR A 64 -5.08 -2.15 -0.45
C TYR A 64 -4.71 -2.50 -1.89
N GLN A 65 -3.78 -1.77 -2.49
CA GLN A 65 -3.24 -2.15 -3.81
C GLN A 65 -2.47 -3.45 -3.78
N THR A 66 -1.70 -3.68 -2.72
CA THR A 66 -0.95 -4.94 -2.57
C THR A 66 -1.90 -6.13 -2.47
N VAL A 67 -3.02 -5.98 -1.75
CA VAL A 67 -4.12 -6.97 -1.72
C VAL A 67 -4.74 -7.14 -3.10
N GLU A 68 -5.06 -6.06 -3.80
CA GLU A 68 -5.63 -6.14 -5.16
C GLU A 68 -4.70 -6.85 -6.14
N LEU A 69 -3.39 -6.61 -6.09
CA LEU A 69 -2.40 -7.31 -6.91
C LEU A 69 -2.31 -8.80 -6.58
N THR A 70 -2.55 -9.17 -5.31
CA THR A 70 -2.43 -10.56 -4.82
C THR A 70 -3.70 -11.38 -5.09
N VAL A 71 -4.88 -10.78 -4.89
CA VAL A 71 -6.19 -11.48 -4.93
C VAL A 71 -6.99 -11.09 -6.18
N GLY A 72 -6.60 -10.01 -6.88
CA GLY A 72 -7.29 -9.47 -8.05
C GLY A 72 -8.42 -8.49 -7.73
N ARG A 73 -8.75 -8.26 -6.46
CA ARG A 73 -9.83 -7.34 -6.05
C ARG A 73 -9.72 -6.86 -4.60
N VAL A 74 -10.39 -5.75 -4.30
CA VAL A 74 -10.78 -5.34 -2.94
C VAL A 74 -12.31 -5.36 -2.80
N PRO A 75 -12.87 -5.51 -1.58
CA PRO A 75 -14.32 -5.65 -1.37
C PRO A 75 -15.19 -4.50 -1.90
N TRP A 76 -14.63 -3.29 -1.99
CA TRP A 76 -15.33 -2.07 -2.41
C TRP A 76 -14.99 -1.63 -3.84
N ARG A 77 -14.42 -2.51 -4.68
CA ARG A 77 -13.95 -2.17 -6.03
C ARG A 77 -15.03 -1.54 -6.92
N GLU A 78 -16.27 -1.98 -6.80
CA GLU A 78 -17.40 -1.52 -7.62
C GLU A 78 -18.20 -0.38 -6.96
N VAL A 79 -17.80 0.05 -5.76
CA VAL A 79 -18.51 1.07 -4.99
C VAL A 79 -18.05 2.46 -5.42
N GLN A 80 -18.97 3.25 -5.98
CA GLN A 80 -18.68 4.62 -6.42
C GLN A 80 -18.86 5.66 -5.30
N ASP A 81 -19.75 5.38 -4.33
CA ASP A 81 -20.05 6.29 -3.23
C ASP A 81 -18.93 6.27 -2.18
N MET A 82 -18.28 7.41 -1.95
CA MET A 82 -17.14 7.53 -1.03
C MET A 82 -17.50 7.27 0.44
N ASN A 83 -18.75 7.56 0.85
CA ASN A 83 -19.19 7.26 2.20
C ASN A 83 -19.33 5.74 2.38
N GLN A 84 -19.90 5.05 1.39
CA GLN A 84 -19.98 3.60 1.39
C GLN A 84 -18.58 2.98 1.39
N VAL A 85 -17.63 3.47 0.57
CA VAL A 85 -16.22 3.03 0.62
C VAL A 85 -15.65 3.17 2.03
N GLY A 86 -15.95 4.27 2.72
CA GLY A 86 -15.58 4.48 4.12
C GLY A 86 -16.14 3.41 5.07
N GLU A 87 -17.42 3.07 4.93
CA GLU A 87 -18.05 2.00 5.72
C GLU A 87 -17.48 0.62 5.41
N TYR A 88 -17.18 0.33 4.14
CA TYR A 88 -16.48 -0.89 3.74
C TYR A 88 -15.10 -1.02 4.39
N LYS A 89 -14.31 0.07 4.38
CA LYS A 89 -12.99 0.09 5.05
C LYS A 89 -13.12 -0.17 6.55
N LYS A 90 -14.08 0.46 7.23
CA LYS A 90 -14.36 0.23 8.66
C LYS A 90 -14.73 -1.22 8.93
N ARG A 91 -15.63 -1.80 8.11
CA ARG A 91 -16.03 -3.21 8.20
C ARG A 91 -14.84 -4.16 8.07
N CYS A 92 -13.88 -3.85 7.21
CA CYS A 92 -12.68 -4.65 7.02
C CYS A 92 -11.68 -4.62 8.18
N ARG A 93 -11.94 -3.84 9.26
CA ARG A 93 -11.16 -3.91 10.50
C ARG A 93 -11.52 -5.10 11.38
N TYR A 94 -12.66 -5.74 11.12
CA TYR A 94 -13.18 -6.84 11.95
C TYR A 94 -13.68 -8.00 11.08
N PRO A 95 -13.65 -9.26 11.58
CA PRO A 95 -14.33 -10.36 10.92
C PRO A 95 -15.85 -10.12 10.79
N PRO A 96 -16.51 -10.56 9.69
CA PRO A 96 -15.92 -11.30 8.58
C PRO A 96 -15.23 -10.43 7.52
N GLY A 97 -15.42 -9.10 7.55
CA GLY A 97 -14.89 -8.18 6.54
C GLY A 97 -13.36 -8.20 6.42
N LEU A 98 -12.65 -8.44 7.54
CA LEU A 98 -11.20 -8.61 7.54
C LEU A 98 -10.76 -9.80 6.67
N TYR A 99 -11.48 -10.92 6.76
CA TYR A 99 -11.18 -12.13 5.97
C TYR A 99 -11.62 -12.00 4.51
N GLU A 100 -12.63 -11.18 4.25
CA GLU A 100 -13.04 -10.82 2.89
C GLU A 100 -11.96 -9.98 2.18
N LEU A 101 -11.36 -9.02 2.90
CA LEU A 101 -10.25 -8.20 2.37
C LEU A 101 -8.99 -9.04 2.17
N PHE A 102 -8.58 -9.82 3.17
CA PHE A 102 -7.37 -10.65 3.12
C PHE A 102 -7.69 -12.11 2.82
N ALA A 103 -8.51 -12.35 1.80
CA ALA A 103 -8.84 -13.69 1.35
C ALA A 103 -7.59 -14.41 0.79
N PRO A 104 -7.52 -15.76 0.87
CA PRO A 104 -6.44 -16.51 0.22
C PRO A 104 -6.28 -16.10 -1.26
N PRO A 105 -5.05 -15.91 -1.75
CA PRO A 105 -3.77 -16.32 -1.16
C PRO A 105 -3.06 -15.23 -0.31
N CYS A 106 -3.76 -14.21 0.19
CA CYS A 106 -3.10 -13.16 0.99
C CYS A 106 -2.33 -13.72 2.20
N PRO A 107 -1.06 -13.33 2.39
CA PRO A 107 -0.29 -13.73 3.56
C PRO A 107 -0.82 -13.04 4.85
N PRO A 108 -0.74 -13.70 6.01
CA PRO A 108 -1.23 -13.15 7.28
C PRO A 108 -0.51 -11.85 7.68
N GLU A 109 0.73 -11.65 7.23
CA GLU A 109 1.50 -10.43 7.47
C GLU A 109 0.83 -9.17 6.92
N PHE A 110 -0.01 -9.28 5.88
CA PHE A 110 -0.76 -8.12 5.37
C PHE A 110 -1.77 -7.61 6.41
N GLN A 111 -2.36 -8.51 7.20
CA GLN A 111 -3.23 -8.13 8.33
C GLN A 111 -2.42 -7.46 9.45
N GLU A 112 -1.19 -7.90 9.69
CA GLU A 112 -0.29 -7.27 10.66
C GLU A 112 0.13 -5.87 10.22
N ILE A 113 0.38 -5.67 8.92
CA ILE A 113 0.65 -4.34 8.36
C ILE A 113 -0.58 -3.43 8.57
N LEU A 114 -1.80 -3.91 8.32
CA LEU A 114 -3.00 -3.10 8.56
C LEU A 114 -3.15 -2.71 10.04
N LYS A 115 -2.92 -3.64 10.97
CA LYS A 115 -2.92 -3.35 12.42
C LYS A 115 -1.86 -2.33 12.81
N LEU A 116 -0.68 -2.40 12.18
CA LEU A 116 0.39 -1.43 12.39
C LEU A 116 -0.05 -0.04 11.91
N VAL A 117 -0.68 0.05 10.74
CA VAL A 117 -1.24 1.31 10.20
C VAL A 117 -2.30 1.89 11.13
N ASP A 118 -3.21 1.07 11.65
CA ASP A 118 -4.26 1.49 12.58
C ASP A 118 -3.71 2.04 13.90
N SER A 119 -2.48 1.65 14.29
CA SER A 119 -1.84 2.15 15.51
C SER A 119 -1.23 3.55 15.36
N TYR A 120 -1.05 4.04 14.14
CA TYR A 120 -0.46 5.36 13.88
C TYR A 120 -1.44 6.50 14.10
N LYS A 121 -0.95 7.52 14.82
CA LYS A 121 -1.57 8.83 14.92
C LYS A 121 -1.28 9.66 13.67
N TYR A 122 -2.01 10.77 13.54
CA TYR A 122 -1.90 11.69 12.40
C TYR A 122 -0.45 12.15 12.12
N TYR A 123 0.29 12.50 13.16
CA TYR A 123 1.65 13.02 13.06
C TYR A 123 2.73 11.94 13.14
N ASP A 124 2.36 10.67 13.27
CA ASP A 124 3.35 9.60 13.38
C ASP A 124 4.04 9.38 12.04
N GLN A 125 5.31 9.03 12.11
CA GLN A 125 6.03 8.50 10.97
C GLN A 125 5.82 6.99 10.95
N PRO A 126 5.32 6.41 9.84
CA PRO A 126 5.21 4.97 9.74
C PRO A 126 6.57 4.29 9.93
N ASN A 127 6.59 3.19 10.68
CA ASN A 127 7.77 2.34 10.84
C ASN A 127 7.97 1.50 9.58
N TYR A 128 8.53 2.12 8.56
CA TYR A 128 8.77 1.48 7.27
C TYR A 128 9.66 0.24 7.38
N GLN A 129 10.63 0.24 8.28
CA GLN A 129 11.51 -0.92 8.51
C GLN A 129 10.72 -2.14 8.98
N GLN A 130 9.76 -1.94 9.89
CA GLN A 130 8.86 -3.01 10.34
C GLN A 130 7.93 -3.48 9.23
N ILE A 131 7.42 -2.58 8.38
CA ILE A 131 6.63 -2.98 7.22
C ILE A 131 7.45 -3.86 6.26
N TYR A 132 8.72 -3.48 6.01
CA TYR A 132 9.63 -4.28 5.19
C TYR A 132 9.92 -5.66 5.77
N SER A 133 10.13 -5.77 7.09
CA SER A 133 10.38 -7.06 7.71
C SER A 133 9.16 -7.99 7.61
N LEU A 134 7.94 -7.45 7.75
CA LEU A 134 6.70 -8.18 7.52
C LEU A 134 6.58 -8.68 6.08
N LEU A 135 6.88 -7.84 5.08
CA LEU A 135 6.88 -8.26 3.67
C LEU A 135 7.91 -9.38 3.38
N ARG A 136 9.11 -9.28 3.97
CA ARG A 136 10.16 -10.31 3.82
C ARG A 136 9.72 -11.63 4.44
N ARG A 137 9.06 -11.58 5.60
CA ARG A 137 8.51 -12.75 6.26
C ARG A 137 7.37 -13.38 5.44
N ALA A 138 6.52 -12.57 4.82
CA ALA A 138 5.49 -13.06 3.92
C ALA A 138 6.07 -13.87 2.75
N LEU A 139 7.12 -13.37 2.08
CA LEU A 139 7.81 -14.11 1.01
C LEU A 139 8.35 -15.47 1.50
N GLN A 140 9.01 -15.47 2.67
CA GLN A 140 9.54 -16.69 3.28
C GLN A 140 8.44 -17.71 3.61
N ASN A 141 7.35 -17.26 4.24
CA ASN A 141 6.24 -18.12 4.63
C ASN A 141 5.44 -18.65 3.43
N CYS A 142 5.37 -17.89 2.34
CA CYS A 142 4.80 -18.34 1.07
C CYS A 142 5.75 -19.22 0.25
N GLY A 143 7.01 -19.39 0.69
CA GLY A 143 8.03 -20.13 -0.06
C GLY A 143 8.39 -19.50 -1.41
N GLN A 144 8.17 -18.19 -1.56
CA GLN A 144 8.41 -17.48 -2.81
C GLN A 144 9.75 -16.72 -2.76
N PRO A 145 10.57 -16.80 -3.82
CA PRO A 145 11.75 -15.94 -3.94
C PRO A 145 11.32 -14.49 -4.26
N GLU A 146 12.19 -13.52 -3.99
CA GLU A 146 11.95 -12.13 -4.39
C GLU A 146 12.09 -11.94 -5.91
N PHE A 147 12.95 -12.73 -6.56
CA PHE A 147 13.26 -12.67 -7.99
C PHE A 147 13.23 -14.08 -8.60
N PRO A 148 12.99 -14.19 -9.92
CA PRO A 148 12.65 -13.11 -10.87
C PRO A 148 11.21 -12.62 -10.69
N TYR A 149 10.94 -11.36 -11.04
CA TYR A 149 9.57 -10.86 -11.17
C TYR A 149 8.85 -11.49 -12.36
N ASP A 150 7.51 -11.45 -12.36
CA ASP A 150 6.68 -12.12 -13.38
C ASP A 150 6.96 -11.64 -14.81
N TRP A 151 7.37 -10.39 -14.97
CA TRP A 151 7.73 -9.77 -16.27
C TRP A 151 9.19 -9.98 -16.69
N GLU A 152 10.02 -10.61 -15.85
CA GLU A 152 11.39 -11.02 -16.22
C GLU A 152 11.44 -12.39 -16.92
N ARG A 153 10.27 -12.97 -17.24
CA ARG A 153 10.12 -14.29 -17.86
C ARG A 153 9.81 -14.20 -19.35
#